data_AF-A0A930MUP9-F1
#
_entry.id   AF-A0A930MUP9-F1
#
_cell.length_a   1.000
_cell.length_b   1.000
_cell.length_c   1.000
_cell.angle_alpha   90.00
_cell.angle_beta   90.00
_cell.angle_gamma   90.00
#
_symmetry.space_group_name_H-M   'P 1'
#
loop_
_entity.id
_entity.type
_entity.pdbx_description
1 polymer ?
#
loop_
_entity_poly.entity_id
_entity_poly.type
_entity_poly.pdbx_seq_one_letter_code
_entity_poly.pdbx_strand_id
1 'polypeptide(L)' 'MKHAYLILAHGSYALLQRFVSAIDDERNDIFIHIDRKQTELPHLQVRHSRLFLLDRERVSVFWGDVSVVAAEFALINFA' A
#
# COMPACT_ATOMS: atom_id res chain seq x y z
N MET A 1 -14.65 -12.02 -9.89
CA MET A 1 -13.69 -11.10 -10.54
C MET A 1 -12.48 -10.96 -9.63
N LYS A 2 -11.29 -10.76 -10.17
CA LYS A 2 -10.08 -10.47 -9.39
C LYS A 2 -9.89 -8.97 -9.26
N HIS A 3 -9.34 -8.52 -8.14
CA HIS A 3 -9.11 -7.09 -7.86
C HIS A 3 -7.67 -6.84 -7.40
N ALA A 4 -7.08 -5.76 -7.90
CA ALA A 4 -5.82 -5.22 -7.39
C ALA A 4 -6.11 -3.94 -6.61
N TYR A 5 -5.81 -3.94 -5.32
CA TYR A 5 -5.96 -2.78 -4.45
C TYR A 5 -4.62 -2.04 -4.36
N LEU A 6 -4.59 -0.80 -4.84
CA LEU A 6 -3.44 0.09 -4.73
C LEU A 6 -3.68 1.06 -3.57
N ILE A 7 -2.88 0.94 -2.51
CA ILE A 7 -3.08 1.68 -1.25
C ILE A 7 -1.88 2.60 -1.01
N LEU A 8 -2.13 3.91 -1.00
CA LEU A 8 -1.21 4.91 -0.47
C LEU A 8 -1.49 5.07 1.03
N ALA A 9 -0.49 4.84 1.88
CA ALA A 9 -0.65 4.95 3.33
C ALA A 9 0.50 5.72 3.99
N HIS A 10 0.18 6.42 5.07
CA HIS A 10 1.15 7.10 5.91
C HIS A 10 0.81 6.88 7.39
N GLY A 11 1.73 6.30 8.16
CA GLY A 11 1.55 6.06 9.59
C GLY A 11 0.33 5.19 9.98
N SER A 12 0.03 5.13 11.28
CA SER A 12 -1.06 4.37 11.90
C SER A 12 -1.23 2.93 11.37
N TYR A 13 -0.19 2.11 11.55
CA TYR A 13 -0.15 0.75 11.03
C TYR A 13 -1.20 -0.19 11.61
N ALA A 14 -1.69 0.10 12.82
CA ALA A 14 -2.81 -0.63 13.41
C ALA A 14 -4.11 -0.43 12.60
N LEU A 15 -4.36 0.77 12.07
CA LEU A 15 -5.50 1.03 11.20
C LEU A 15 -5.31 0.37 9.85
N LEU A 16 -4.10 0.47 9.27
CA LEU A 16 -3.77 -0.18 8.01
C LEU A 16 -3.96 -1.71 8.10
N GLN A 17 -3.53 -2.34 9.19
CA GLN A 17 -3.77 -3.76 9.44
C GLN A 17 -5.27 -4.09 9.47
N ARG A 18 -6.09 -3.30 10.17
CA ARG A 18 -7.55 -3.51 10.20
C ARG A 18 -8.17 -3.36 8.81
N PHE A 19 -7.70 -2.39 8.03
CA PHE A 19 -8.19 -2.18 6.67
C PHE A 19 -7.84 -3.35 5.76
N VAL A 20 -6.57 -3.77 5.75
CA VAL A 20 -6.09 -4.91 4.95
C VAL A 20 -6.82 -6.20 5.35
N SER A 21 -7.05 -6.44 6.64
CA SER A 21 -7.84 -7.60 7.09
C SER A 21 -9.31 -7.56 6.65
N ALA A 22 -9.90 -6.36 6.49
CA ALA A 22 -11.29 -6.23 6.04
C ALA A 22 -11.48 -6.53 4.54
N ILE A 23 -10.40 -6.42 3.74
CA ILE A 23 -10.40 -6.73 2.30
C ILE A 23 -9.62 -8.00 1.96
N ASP A 24 -9.26 -8.79 2.98
CA ASP A 24 -8.49 -10.03 2.86
C ASP A 24 -9.36 -11.16 2.27
N ASP A 25 -9.27 -11.34 0.96
CA ASP A 25 -10.02 -12.32 0.18
C ASP A 25 -9.08 -12.94 -0.87
N GLU A 26 -9.24 -14.23 -1.16
CA GLU A 26 -8.38 -14.98 -2.09
C GLU A 26 -8.36 -14.43 -3.52
N ARG A 27 -9.34 -13.60 -3.88
CA ARG A 27 -9.45 -12.96 -5.20
C ARG A 27 -8.69 -11.64 -5.29
N ASN A 28 -8.15 -11.15 -4.17
CA ASN A 28 -7.58 -9.82 -4.05
C ASN A 28 -6.05 -9.88 -3.96
N ASP A 29 -5.42 -8.96 -4.67
CA ASP A 29 -4.01 -8.62 -4.53
C ASP A 29 -3.90 -7.21 -3.94
N ILE A 30 -3.10 -7.07 -2.89
CA ILE A 30 -3.01 -5.84 -2.12
C ILE A 30 -1.59 -5.28 -2.25
N PHE A 31 -1.48 -4.11 -2.86
CA PHE A 31 -0.22 -3.40 -3.08
C PHE A 31 -0.21 -2.13 -2.26
N ILE A 32 0.82 -1.94 -1.45
CA ILE A 32 0.87 -0.84 -0.50
C ILE A 32 2.14 -0.05 -0.68
N HIS A 33 1.97 1.24 -0.90
CA HIS A 33 3.03 2.24 -0.77
C HIS A 33 2.89 2.89 0.60
N ILE A 34 3.96 2.82 1.38
CA ILE A 34 4.10 3.60 2.61
C ILE A 34 4.91 4.84 2.28
N ASP A 35 4.38 6.03 2.59
CA ASP A 35 5.07 7.31 2.36
C ASP A 35 6.55 7.20 2.77
N ARG A 36 7.46 7.59 1.86
CA ARG A 36 8.91 7.52 2.08
C ARG A 36 9.36 8.25 3.35
N LYS A 37 8.59 9.24 3.81
CA LYS A 37 8.82 9.95 5.07
C LYS A 37 8.71 9.04 6.30
N GLN A 38 8.06 7.88 6.19
CA GLN A 38 8.09 6.86 7.25
C GLN A 38 9.40 6.08 7.19
N THR A 39 10.08 6.01 8.33
CA THR A 39 11.39 5.34 8.47
C THR A 39 11.26 3.82 8.54
N GLU A 40 10.16 3.31 9.09
CA GLU A 40 9.90 1.89 9.27
C GLU A 40 8.75 1.42 8.38
N LEU A 41 8.86 0.21 7.85
CA LEU A 41 7.76 -0.45 7.14
C LEU A 41 6.96 -1.33 8.11
N PRO A 42 5.63 -1.34 8.01
CA PRO A 42 4.80 -2.17 8.87
C PRO A 42 4.97 -3.65 8.55
N HIS A 43 4.90 -4.48 9.58
CA HIS A 43 4.64 -5.90 9.39
C HIS A 43 3.13 -6.13 9.38
N LEU A 44 2.58 -6.30 8.18
CA LEU A 44 1.16 -6.53 7.95
C LEU A 44 0.89 -8.01 7.67
N GLN A 45 -0.27 -8.49 8.11
CA GLN A 45 -0.67 -9.88 7.99
C GLN A 45 -1.98 -10.03 7.23
N VAL A 46 -2.02 -11.01 6.32
CA VAL A 46 -3.18 -11.48 5.57
C VAL A 46 -3.20 -13.00 5.60
N ARG A 47 -4.37 -13.60 5.41
CA ARG A 47 -4.57 -15.06 5.39
C ARG A 47 -4.91 -15.57 4.00
N HIS A 48 -5.61 -14.77 3.19
CA HIS A 48 -6.19 -15.25 1.93
C HIS A 48 -5.63 -14.50 0.71
N SER A 49 -5.49 -13.19 0.81
CA SER A 49 -4.96 -12.32 -0.23
C SER A 49 -3.43 -12.41 -0.35
N ARG A 50 -2.90 -11.98 -1.51
CA ARG A 50 -1.47 -11.69 -1.64
C ARG A 50 -1.23 -10.24 -1.23
N LEU A 51 -0.17 -10.02 -0.47
CA LEU A 51 0.18 -8.70 0.08
C LEU A 51 1.60 -8.32 -0.32
N PHE A 52 1.75 -7.13 -0.87
CA PHE A 52 3.02 -6.58 -1.33
C PHE A 52 3.22 -5.17 -0.78
N LEU A 53 4.40 -4.93 -0.21
CA LEU A 53 4.85 -3.63 0.25
C LEU A 53 5.94 -3.12 -0.69
N LEU A 54 5.78 -1.91 -1.22
CA LEU A 54 6.85 -1.24 -1.97
C LEU A 54 7.97 -0.84 -1.00
N ASP A 55 9.15 -1.41 -1.16
CA ASP A 55 10.32 -1.18 -0.30
C ASP A 55 11.30 -0.16 -0.91
N ARG A 56 11.52 -0.22 -2.23
CA ARG A 56 12.55 0.56 -2.95
C ARG A 56 12.05 1.88 -3.51
N GLU A 57 10.95 1.86 -4.28
CA GLU A 57 10.47 3.02 -5.05
C GLU A 57 9.45 3.87 -4.28
N ARG A 58 9.67 4.04 -2.98
CA ARG A 58 8.76 4.86 -2.16
C ARG A 58 8.95 6.34 -2.50
N VAL A 59 7.84 7.01 -2.82
CA VAL A 59 7.74 8.46 -3.00
C VAL A 59 7.43 9.16 -1.66
N SER A 60 8.05 10.33 -1.41
CA SER A 60 7.65 11.25 -0.33
C SER A 60 6.43 12.03 -0.80
N VAL A 61 5.25 11.81 -0.22
CA VAL A 61 3.98 12.36 -0.75
C VAL A 61 3.62 13.64 -0.03
N PHE A 62 3.35 14.72 -0.76
CA PHE A 62 2.90 16.00 -0.23
C PHE A 62 1.47 16.28 -0.66
N TRP A 63 0.68 16.86 0.25
CA TRP A 63 -0.72 17.14 -0.02
C TRP A 63 -0.86 18.19 -1.12
N GLY A 64 -1.65 17.88 -2.15
CA GLY A 64 -1.87 18.76 -3.31
C GLY A 64 -0.71 18.80 -4.33
N ASP A 65 0.30 17.95 -4.19
CA ASP A 65 1.47 17.90 -5.07
C ASP A 65 1.41 16.72 -6.05
N VAL A 66 2.18 16.80 -7.14
CA VAL A 66 2.32 15.73 -8.14
C VAL A 66 2.85 14.41 -7.55
N SER A 67 3.49 14.45 -6.38
CA SER A 67 3.95 13.26 -5.66
C SER A 67 2.87 12.24 -5.34
N VAL A 68 1.60 12.64 -5.19
CA VAL A 68 0.49 11.67 -5.04
C VAL A 68 0.36 10.81 -6.30
N VAL A 69 0.35 11.45 -7.46
CA VAL A 69 0.27 10.79 -8.77
C VAL A 69 1.51 9.93 -9.02
N ALA A 70 2.69 10.42 -8.66
CA ALA A 70 3.93 9.65 -8.78
C ALA A 70 3.91 8.37 -7.91
N ALA A 71 3.36 8.45 -6.68
CA ALA A 71 3.22 7.28 -5.81
C ALA A 71 2.19 6.27 -6.36
N GLU A 72 1.10 6.76 -6.94
CA GLU A 72 0.12 5.92 -7.65
C GLU A 72 0.74 5.20 -8.85
N PHE A 73 1.51 5.90 -9.69
CA PHE A 73 2.24 5.28 -10.80
C PHE A 73 3.25 4.23 -10.34
N ALA A 74 3.93 4.45 -9.22
CA ALA A 74 4.84 3.45 -8.64
C ALA A 74 4.08 2.17 -8.26
N LEU A 75 2.89 2.30 -7.69
CA LEU A 75 2.02 1.17 -7.38
C LEU A 75 1.51 0.45 -8.63
N ILE A 76 1.10 1.20 -9.66
CA ILE A 76 0.63 0.63 -10.94
C ILE A 76 1.75 -0.16 -11.63
N ASN A 77 2.98 0.38 -11.65
CA ASN A 77 4.11 -0.30 -12.29
C ASN A 77 4.58 -1.53 -11.52
N PHE A 78 4.37 -1.56 -10.20
CA PHE A 78 4.74 -2.67 -9.35
C PHE A 78 3.76 -3.85 -9.47
N ALA A 79 2.47 -3.57 -9.69
CA ALA A 79 1.40 -4.56 -9.77
C ALA A 79 1.43 -5.39 -11.06
#